data_AF-A0A017T544-F1
#
_entry.id   AF-A0A017T544-F1
#
_cell.length_a   1.000
_cell.length_b   1.000
_cell.length_c   1.000
_cell.angle_alpha   90.00
_cell.angle_beta   90.00
_cell.angle_gamma   90.00
#
_symmetry.space_group_name_H-M   'P 1'
#
loop_
_entity.id
_entity.type
_entity.pdbx_description
1 polymer ?
#
loop_
_entity_poly.entity_id
_entity_poly.type
_entity_poly.pdbx_seq_one_letter_code
_entity_poly.pdbx_strand_id
1 'polypeptide(L)'
;MADDNKPKKTKIDLKARLGKTTMTGVGGVPLPAPGPSAPGSGPPSDPGAGASPAPAASPSVRPSAPGGGGIAPPPGISPGIPLPPFAQQRAAAAQPAPKPTAVQQTIKVEVGEEVEQERKKANKRAGIYAALAAVLGIGMGFIVGGAKERGERGQKAVNDAVVLEKDMKTANDKLREMNDKLTAAGQELGAKTFPKTFAQDLSGMNIPFEASNLAGKQIGSLPPNIVKRLFDYTQAVTDVNKTKDSLRNLLGMAQAPVEKSWKEEKEPVVNFGVVFRKDGEKTLAELVPVKEPFPFGKDWPEKLKVTRLERTQQGAKSVEKEVARWTKGDLTGSDLLVLPIDPPTVAAFTSEQIISRLAKEMRDLRIILEGNTEDPTAGPGLVKQGDDLANELHKIGLSAR
;
A
#
# COMPACT_ATOMS: atom_id res chain seq x y z
N MET A 1 -2.21 -59.64 -26.33
CA MET A 1 -1.29 -58.97 -27.28
C MET A 1 -2.14 -58.01 -28.11
N ALA A 2 -1.60 -56.85 -28.51
CA ALA A 2 -2.27 -55.56 -28.78
C ALA A 2 -2.52 -54.74 -27.48
N ASP A 3 -2.28 -53.43 -27.38
CA ASP A 3 -1.67 -52.49 -28.33
C ASP A 3 -1.17 -51.24 -27.55
N ASP A 4 -0.18 -50.58 -28.14
CA ASP A 4 0.48 -49.36 -27.68
C ASP A 4 -0.45 -48.15 -27.68
N ASN A 5 -0.61 -47.46 -26.53
CA ASN A 5 -0.76 -46.00 -26.52
C ASN A 5 -0.67 -45.39 -25.11
N LYS A 6 0.47 -44.79 -24.78
CA LYS A 6 0.54 -43.71 -23.78
C LYS A 6 1.66 -42.73 -24.14
N PRO A 7 1.39 -41.42 -24.22
CA PRO A 7 2.36 -40.44 -24.70
C PRO A 7 3.53 -40.30 -23.71
N LYS A 8 4.76 -40.48 -24.23
CA LYS A 8 6.00 -40.15 -23.49
C LYS A 8 6.06 -38.64 -23.29
N LYS A 9 6.01 -38.20 -22.02
CA LYS A 9 6.33 -36.82 -21.63
C LYS A 9 7.76 -36.50 -22.09
N THR A 10 7.89 -35.58 -23.03
CA THR A 10 9.18 -35.03 -23.45
C THR A 10 9.80 -34.30 -22.25
N LYS A 11 10.91 -34.82 -21.72
CA LYS A 11 11.72 -34.12 -20.72
C LYS A 11 12.32 -32.88 -21.40
N ILE A 12 11.77 -31.71 -21.09
CA ILE A 12 12.36 -30.43 -21.49
C ILE A 12 13.63 -30.26 -20.66
N ASP A 13 14.78 -30.41 -21.30
CA ASP A 13 16.07 -30.17 -20.69
C ASP A 13 16.28 -28.65 -20.52
N LEU A 14 16.05 -28.14 -19.31
CA LEU A 14 16.20 -26.70 -19.00
C LEU A 14 17.65 -26.21 -19.19
N LYS A 15 18.64 -27.11 -19.19
CA LYS A 15 20.05 -26.75 -19.42
C LYS A 15 20.36 -26.36 -20.86
N ALA A 16 19.53 -26.75 -21.82
CA ALA A 16 19.70 -26.37 -23.22
C ALA A 16 18.99 -25.07 -23.61
N ARG A 17 18.08 -24.55 -22.77
CA ARG A 17 17.36 -23.27 -23.00
C ARG A 17 17.84 -22.11 -22.12
N LEU A 18 18.70 -22.37 -21.14
CA LEU A 18 19.49 -21.31 -20.49
C LEU A 18 20.76 -21.08 -21.30
N GLY A 19 20.63 -20.23 -22.33
CA GLY A 19 21.79 -19.69 -23.04
C GLY A 19 22.79 -19.10 -22.04
N LYS A 20 24.08 -19.32 -22.31
CA LYS A 20 25.21 -18.69 -21.62
C LYS A 20 25.02 -17.17 -21.62
N THR A 21 24.60 -16.60 -20.49
CA THR A 21 24.77 -15.18 -20.21
C THR A 21 26.00 -15.03 -19.34
N THR A 22 27.09 -14.62 -19.98
CA THR A 22 28.34 -14.18 -19.35
C THR A 22 28.03 -13.11 -18.32
N MET A 23 28.35 -13.38 -17.05
CA MET A 23 28.38 -12.38 -16.00
C MET A 23 29.55 -11.42 -16.26
N THR A 24 29.22 -10.19 -16.65
CA THR A 24 30.13 -9.04 -16.66
C THR A 24 29.33 -7.82 -16.22
N GLY A 25 29.78 -7.17 -15.14
CA GLY A 25 29.43 -5.79 -14.79
C GLY A 25 28.13 -5.59 -14.02
N VAL A 26 28.21 -5.64 -12.69
CA VAL A 26 27.15 -5.07 -11.82
C VAL A 26 27.25 -3.55 -11.90
N GLY A 27 26.36 -2.94 -12.68
CA GLY A 27 26.11 -1.51 -12.69
C GLY A 27 25.34 -1.09 -11.46
N GLY A 28 25.85 -0.09 -10.75
CA GLY A 28 25.23 0.51 -9.58
C GLY A 28 24.01 1.37 -9.93
N VAL A 29 23.00 1.31 -9.08
CA VAL A 29 21.88 2.25 -9.03
C VAL A 29 22.37 3.60 -8.47
N PRO A 30 22.04 4.75 -9.09
CA PRO A 30 22.54 6.05 -8.66
C PRO A 30 21.81 6.54 -7.40
N LEU A 31 22.58 6.94 -6.38
CA LEU A 31 22.07 7.73 -5.26
C LEU A 31 21.93 9.22 -5.65
N PRO A 32 20.99 9.98 -5.05
CA PRO A 32 20.84 11.41 -5.30
C PRO A 32 22.06 12.20 -4.81
N ALA A 33 22.55 13.12 -5.65
CA ALA A 33 23.70 13.97 -5.36
C ALA A 33 23.38 15.05 -4.30
N PRO A 34 24.32 15.38 -3.39
CA PRO A 34 24.21 16.55 -2.51
C PRO A 34 24.47 17.84 -3.29
N GLY A 35 23.58 18.82 -3.17
CA GLY A 35 23.75 20.16 -3.75
C GLY A 35 24.83 20.99 -3.04
N PRO A 36 25.34 22.05 -3.70
CA PRO A 36 26.43 22.88 -3.19
C PRO A 36 26.00 23.80 -2.05
N SER A 37 26.86 23.89 -1.04
CA SER A 37 26.75 24.76 0.15
C SER A 37 26.79 26.25 -0.21
N ALA A 38 25.86 27.03 0.34
CA ALA A 38 25.92 28.50 0.37
C ALA A 38 26.59 29.00 1.68
N PRO A 39 27.19 30.21 1.68
CA PRO A 39 27.98 30.69 2.82
C PRO A 39 27.18 31.54 3.82
N GLY A 40 27.41 31.27 5.11
CA GLY A 40 27.49 32.28 6.18
C GLY A 40 26.21 32.91 6.75
N SER A 41 25.94 32.65 8.03
CA SER A 41 25.54 33.67 9.04
C SER A 41 25.64 33.04 10.44
N GLY A 42 26.20 33.81 11.39
CA GLY A 42 26.66 33.32 12.69
C GLY A 42 25.57 33.03 13.74
N PRO A 43 25.98 32.71 14.98
CA PRO A 43 25.07 32.30 16.04
C PRO A 43 24.55 33.51 16.83
N PRO A 44 23.30 33.48 17.31
CA PRO A 44 22.91 34.28 18.46
C PRO A 44 22.95 33.45 19.75
N SER A 45 23.55 34.06 20.76
CA SER A 45 23.68 33.60 22.13
C SER A 45 22.33 33.57 22.87
N ASP A 46 22.17 32.57 23.73
CA ASP A 46 21.17 32.51 24.80
C ASP A 46 21.64 33.40 25.97
N PRO A 47 20.74 34.09 26.69
CA PRO A 47 20.52 33.61 28.07
C PRO A 47 19.08 33.80 28.59
N GLY A 48 18.66 32.84 29.42
CA GLY A 48 18.19 33.18 30.77
C GLY A 48 16.73 32.82 31.10
N ALA A 49 16.61 32.10 32.23
CA ALA A 49 15.40 31.65 32.88
C ALA A 49 14.40 32.76 33.26
N GLY A 50 13.11 32.42 33.30
CA GLY A 50 12.14 33.10 34.16
C GLY A 50 10.68 33.09 33.69
N ALA A 51 9.86 32.32 34.41
CA ALA A 51 8.44 32.55 34.72
C ALA A 51 7.35 32.49 33.61
N SER A 52 6.41 31.56 33.81
CA SER A 52 5.08 31.54 33.19
C SER A 52 4.21 32.75 33.59
N PRO A 53 3.24 33.12 32.73
CA PRO A 53 1.86 33.17 33.21
C PRO A 53 0.82 32.55 32.26
N ALA A 54 -0.34 32.29 32.85
CA ALA A 54 -1.54 31.60 32.36
C ALA A 54 -2.31 32.34 31.22
N PRO A 55 -3.37 31.72 30.64
CA PRO A 55 -3.79 31.95 29.27
C PRO A 55 -4.83 33.06 29.09
N ALA A 56 -4.75 33.78 27.97
CA ALA A 56 -5.75 34.74 27.54
C ALA A 56 -6.66 34.13 26.46
N ALA A 57 -7.96 34.09 26.75
CA ALA A 57 -9.05 33.76 25.84
C ALA A 57 -9.40 34.97 24.94
N SER A 58 -9.75 34.72 23.68
CA SER A 58 -10.54 35.63 22.82
C SER A 58 -10.82 35.00 21.43
N PRO A 59 -11.84 35.46 20.68
CA PRO A 59 -13.04 34.66 20.46
C PRO A 59 -13.29 34.26 18.99
N SER A 60 -14.19 33.29 18.83
CA SER A 60 -14.83 32.92 17.57
C SER A 60 -15.56 34.10 16.91
N VAL A 61 -15.31 34.32 15.62
CA VAL A 61 -16.16 35.14 14.76
C VAL A 61 -16.49 34.34 13.49
N ARG A 62 -17.75 33.93 13.37
CA ARG A 62 -18.38 33.55 12.10
C ARG A 62 -18.64 34.81 11.26
N PRO A 63 -18.60 34.69 9.93
CA PRO A 63 -19.55 35.44 9.11
C PRO A 63 -20.54 34.54 8.39
N SER A 64 -21.77 35.03 8.37
CA SER A 64 -22.96 34.50 7.70
C SER A 64 -22.88 34.61 6.17
N ALA A 65 -23.65 33.75 5.50
CA ALA A 65 -23.90 33.76 4.06
C ALA A 65 -24.60 35.04 3.57
N PRO A 66 -24.41 35.37 2.27
CA PRO A 66 -25.53 35.79 1.42
C PRO A 66 -25.63 34.90 0.16
N GLY A 67 -26.86 34.66 -0.27
CA GLY A 67 -27.18 33.73 -1.34
C GLY A 67 -27.13 34.27 -2.77
N GLY A 68 -27.44 33.37 -3.69
CA GLY A 68 -28.27 33.64 -4.88
C GLY A 68 -27.66 34.39 -6.06
N GLY A 69 -27.36 33.64 -7.13
CA GLY A 69 -27.60 34.09 -8.51
C GLY A 69 -26.37 34.19 -9.42
N GLY A 70 -26.52 33.70 -10.65
CA GLY A 70 -25.96 34.36 -11.83
C GLY A 70 -24.78 33.68 -12.54
N ILE A 71 -25.08 33.15 -13.72
CA ILE A 71 -24.23 32.59 -14.78
C ILE A 71 -23.21 33.63 -15.31
N ALA A 72 -21.95 33.22 -15.54
CA ALA A 72 -21.15 33.62 -16.71
C ALA A 72 -19.94 32.69 -16.92
N PRO A 73 -19.66 32.20 -18.15
CA PRO A 73 -18.49 31.38 -18.46
C PRO A 73 -17.22 32.24 -18.69
N PRO A 74 -16.02 31.75 -18.35
CA PRO A 74 -14.78 32.48 -18.59
C PRO A 74 -14.36 32.47 -20.07
N PRO A 75 -13.92 33.61 -20.62
CA PRO A 75 -13.45 33.75 -22.00
C PRO A 75 -11.95 33.47 -22.16
N GLY A 76 -11.57 33.00 -23.34
CA GLY A 76 -10.28 33.33 -23.96
C GLY A 76 -9.16 32.30 -23.87
N ILE A 77 -8.89 31.66 -25.00
CA ILE A 77 -7.77 30.74 -25.29
C ILE A 77 -6.66 31.54 -25.99
N SER A 78 -5.38 31.20 -25.75
CA SER A 78 -4.30 30.98 -26.77
C SER A 78 -2.89 31.10 -26.15
N PRO A 79 -1.79 30.63 -26.81
CA PRO A 79 -1.55 29.28 -27.36
C PRO A 79 -0.10 28.78 -27.07
N GLY A 80 0.13 27.46 -27.20
CA GLY A 80 1.44 26.95 -27.65
C GLY A 80 2.26 26.10 -26.66
N ILE A 81 1.99 24.79 -26.63
CA ILE A 81 3.01 23.73 -26.43
C ILE A 81 2.55 22.50 -27.23
N PRO A 82 3.39 21.91 -28.12
CA PRO A 82 3.00 20.82 -29.01
C PRO A 82 2.84 19.47 -28.29
N LEU A 83 1.77 18.75 -28.60
CA LEU A 83 1.50 17.37 -28.17
C LEU A 83 2.04 16.34 -29.20
N PRO A 84 2.45 15.13 -28.77
CA PRO A 84 3.17 14.15 -29.59
C PRO A 84 2.30 13.46 -30.67
N PRO A 85 2.91 13.04 -31.79
CA PRO A 85 2.19 12.66 -33.01
C PRO A 85 1.88 11.16 -33.07
N PHE A 86 1.01 10.62 -32.22
CA PHE A 86 0.51 9.25 -32.40
C PHE A 86 -0.92 9.08 -31.86
N ALA A 87 -1.89 9.65 -32.56
CA ALA A 87 -3.29 9.23 -32.49
C ALA A 87 -3.99 9.57 -33.83
N GLN A 88 -3.85 8.67 -34.80
CA GLN A 88 -4.56 8.77 -36.07
C GLN A 88 -6.08 8.73 -35.82
N GLN A 89 -6.76 9.80 -36.22
CA GLN A 89 -8.21 9.86 -36.34
C GLN A 89 -8.69 8.89 -37.44
N ARG A 90 -9.64 8.03 -37.07
CA ARG A 90 -10.38 7.20 -38.01
C ARG A 90 -11.42 8.09 -38.70
N ALA A 91 -11.31 8.23 -40.02
CA ALA A 91 -12.21 9.03 -40.82
C ALA A 91 -13.64 8.47 -40.80
N ALA A 92 -14.62 9.37 -40.67
CA ALA A 92 -16.03 9.12 -40.84
C ALA A 92 -16.35 8.83 -42.32
N ALA A 93 -17.04 7.72 -42.58
CA ALA A 93 -17.59 7.42 -43.90
C ALA A 93 -18.92 8.17 -44.08
N ALA A 94 -19.01 8.92 -45.17
CA ALA A 94 -20.18 9.70 -45.57
C ALA A 94 -21.35 8.80 -46.01
N GLN A 95 -22.57 9.23 -45.66
CA GLN A 95 -23.84 8.66 -46.11
C GLN A 95 -24.09 8.91 -47.61
N PRO A 96 -24.69 7.95 -48.34
CA PRO A 96 -25.43 8.23 -49.56
C PRO A 96 -26.93 8.41 -49.28
N ALA A 97 -27.52 9.43 -49.91
CA ALA A 97 -28.92 9.84 -49.78
C ALA A 97 -29.95 8.81 -50.29
N PRO A 98 -31.15 8.72 -49.69
CA PRO A 98 -32.24 7.88 -50.17
C PRO A 98 -32.93 8.50 -51.39
N LYS A 99 -32.98 7.76 -52.50
CA LYS A 99 -33.88 8.04 -53.64
C LYS A 99 -35.22 7.32 -53.44
N PRO A 100 -36.35 7.97 -53.77
CA PRO A 100 -37.70 7.43 -53.58
C PRO A 100 -38.07 6.46 -54.72
N THR A 101 -38.74 5.36 -54.39
CA THR A 101 -39.47 4.56 -55.38
C THR A 101 -40.84 4.24 -54.81
N ALA A 102 -41.82 4.97 -55.33
CA ALA A 102 -43.23 4.72 -55.15
C ALA A 102 -43.64 3.51 -56.00
N VAL A 103 -44.34 2.57 -55.38
CA VAL A 103 -45.36 1.76 -56.07
C VAL A 103 -46.60 1.87 -55.20
N GLN A 104 -47.42 2.88 -55.49
CA GLN A 104 -48.78 2.99 -54.99
C GLN A 104 -49.61 1.91 -55.68
N GLN A 105 -50.14 0.96 -54.90
CA GLN A 105 -51.21 0.10 -55.37
C GLN A 105 -52.52 0.88 -55.31
N THR A 106 -52.98 1.27 -56.49
CA THR A 106 -54.25 1.93 -56.75
C THR A 106 -55.40 0.94 -56.50
N ILE A 107 -56.00 0.97 -55.31
CA ILE A 107 -57.34 0.43 -55.11
C ILE A 107 -58.28 1.63 -55.02
N LYS A 108 -58.96 1.86 -56.13
CA LYS A 108 -59.98 2.87 -56.34
C LYS A 108 -61.23 2.41 -55.57
N VAL A 109 -61.36 2.81 -54.31
CA VAL A 109 -62.64 2.74 -53.59
C VAL A 109 -63.27 4.11 -53.73
N GLU A 110 -64.37 4.17 -54.46
CA GLU A 110 -65.23 5.34 -54.53
C GLU A 110 -65.74 5.64 -53.12
N VAL A 111 -65.12 6.62 -52.46
CA VAL A 111 -65.56 7.12 -51.17
C VAL A 111 -66.74 8.03 -51.46
N GLY A 112 -67.95 7.51 -51.24
CA GLY A 112 -69.16 8.31 -51.19
C GLY A 112 -69.04 9.40 -50.12
N GLU A 113 -69.62 10.56 -50.40
CA GLU A 113 -69.59 11.79 -49.60
C GLU A 113 -70.13 11.65 -48.16
N GLU A 114 -70.58 10.46 -47.76
CA GLU A 114 -71.02 10.11 -46.39
C GLU A 114 -69.90 9.71 -45.43
N VAL A 115 -68.69 9.32 -45.90
CA VAL A 115 -67.65 8.76 -45.01
C VAL A 115 -66.70 9.83 -44.41
N GLU A 116 -66.61 11.03 -45.00
CA GLU A 116 -65.74 12.10 -44.47
C GLU A 116 -66.31 12.78 -43.20
N GLN A 117 -67.63 12.81 -43.04
CA GLN A 117 -68.24 13.38 -41.83
C GLN A 117 -68.12 12.44 -40.61
N GLU A 118 -68.15 11.12 -40.82
CA GLU A 118 -67.95 10.15 -39.75
C GLU A 118 -66.48 10.04 -39.31
N ARG A 119 -65.52 10.16 -40.22
CA ARG A 119 -64.08 10.20 -39.86
C ARG A 119 -63.68 11.47 -39.10
N LYS A 120 -64.29 12.63 -39.38
CA LYS A 120 -64.06 13.87 -38.61
C LYS A 120 -64.62 13.80 -37.19
N LYS A 121 -65.73 13.09 -36.95
CA LYS A 121 -66.29 12.85 -35.60
C LYS A 121 -65.54 11.73 -34.85
N ALA A 122 -65.09 10.70 -35.54
CA ALA A 122 -64.31 9.61 -34.94
C ALA A 122 -62.88 10.02 -34.55
N ASN A 123 -62.18 10.81 -35.38
CA ASN A 123 -60.82 11.27 -35.06
C ASN A 123 -60.77 12.26 -33.89
N LYS A 124 -61.81 13.09 -33.69
CA LYS A 124 -61.90 13.96 -32.51
C LYS A 124 -62.09 13.18 -31.22
N ARG A 125 -62.87 12.08 -31.24
CA ARG A 125 -63.06 11.22 -30.06
C ARG A 125 -61.83 10.34 -29.79
N ALA A 126 -61.24 9.74 -30.81
CA ALA A 126 -60.02 8.93 -30.69
C ALA A 126 -58.82 9.76 -30.20
N GLY A 127 -58.66 11.00 -30.68
CA GLY A 127 -57.59 11.91 -30.21
C GLY A 127 -57.73 12.32 -28.74
N ILE A 128 -58.95 12.47 -28.24
CA ILE A 128 -59.21 12.81 -26.83
C ILE A 128 -58.98 11.58 -25.93
N TYR A 129 -59.40 10.38 -26.34
CA TYR A 129 -59.13 9.15 -25.58
C TYR A 129 -57.64 8.76 -25.58
N ALA A 130 -56.91 8.98 -26.67
CA ALA A 130 -55.47 8.76 -26.72
C ALA A 130 -54.69 9.78 -25.85
N ALA A 131 -55.13 11.04 -25.82
CA ALA A 131 -54.55 12.06 -24.93
C ALA A 131 -54.86 11.77 -23.44
N LEU A 132 -56.08 11.34 -23.11
CA LEU A 132 -56.43 10.93 -21.74
C LEU A 132 -55.66 9.69 -21.29
N ALA A 133 -55.52 8.69 -22.17
CA ALA A 133 -54.74 7.47 -21.90
C ALA A 133 -53.23 7.75 -21.78
N ALA A 134 -52.69 8.70 -22.56
CA ALA A 134 -51.31 9.13 -22.42
C ALA A 134 -51.07 9.91 -21.12
N VAL A 135 -52.00 10.76 -20.70
CA VAL A 135 -51.89 11.51 -19.42
C VAL A 135 -52.05 10.58 -18.21
N LEU A 136 -52.96 9.61 -18.27
CA LEU A 136 -53.12 8.58 -17.22
C LEU A 136 -51.95 7.57 -17.22
N GLY A 137 -51.43 7.21 -18.40
CA GLY A 137 -50.30 6.30 -18.56
C GLY A 137 -48.96 6.89 -18.13
N ILE A 138 -48.71 8.18 -18.38
CA ILE A 138 -47.49 8.88 -17.93
C ILE A 138 -47.55 9.15 -16.42
N GLY A 139 -48.72 9.46 -15.86
CA GLY A 139 -48.92 9.67 -14.43
C GLY A 139 -48.76 8.41 -13.57
N MET A 140 -49.28 7.26 -14.02
CA MET A 140 -49.10 5.98 -13.33
C MET A 140 -47.77 5.28 -13.67
N GLY A 141 -47.25 5.43 -14.89
CA GLY A 141 -46.01 4.80 -15.32
C GLY A 141 -44.77 5.29 -14.56
N PHE A 142 -44.70 6.59 -14.23
CA PHE A 142 -43.58 7.16 -13.45
C PHE A 142 -43.63 6.79 -11.96
N ILE A 143 -44.83 6.59 -11.40
CA ILE A 143 -45.00 6.23 -9.98
C ILE A 143 -44.82 4.71 -9.76
N VAL A 144 -45.34 3.88 -10.67
CA VAL A 144 -45.22 2.42 -10.59
C VAL A 144 -43.83 1.94 -11.01
N GLY A 145 -43.24 2.53 -12.06
CA GLY A 145 -41.87 2.26 -12.48
C GLY A 145 -40.86 2.66 -11.41
N GLY A 146 -41.03 3.86 -10.82
CA GLY A 146 -40.16 4.35 -9.75
C GLY A 146 -40.28 3.54 -8.45
N ALA A 147 -41.45 3.00 -8.12
CA ALA A 147 -41.64 2.14 -6.94
C ALA A 147 -41.04 0.73 -7.15
N LYS A 148 -41.24 0.13 -8.33
CA LYS A 148 -40.67 -1.18 -8.67
C LYS A 148 -39.14 -1.12 -8.76
N GLU A 149 -38.57 -0.10 -9.41
CA GLU A 149 -37.11 0.09 -9.45
C GLU A 149 -36.51 0.40 -8.08
N ARG A 150 -37.22 1.13 -7.20
CA ARG A 150 -36.78 1.34 -5.81
C ARG A 150 -36.86 0.05 -5.00
N GLY A 151 -37.90 -0.76 -5.20
CA GLY A 151 -38.03 -2.08 -4.58
C GLY A 151 -36.91 -3.03 -5.01
N GLU A 152 -36.63 -3.13 -6.32
CA GLU A 152 -35.56 -3.96 -6.86
C GLU A 152 -34.17 -3.47 -6.43
N ARG A 153 -33.94 -2.14 -6.38
CA ARG A 153 -32.70 -1.57 -5.83
C ARG A 153 -32.53 -1.84 -4.35
N GLY A 154 -33.59 -1.71 -3.56
CA GLY A 154 -33.59 -2.02 -2.13
C GLY A 154 -33.28 -3.49 -1.87
N GLN A 155 -33.95 -4.40 -2.57
CA GLN A 155 -33.70 -5.84 -2.48
C GLN A 155 -32.25 -6.18 -2.87
N LYS A 156 -31.74 -5.57 -3.94
CA LYS A 156 -30.35 -5.76 -4.36
C LYS A 156 -29.36 -5.23 -3.32
N ALA A 157 -29.60 -4.06 -2.74
CA ALA A 157 -28.75 -3.48 -1.69
C ALA A 157 -28.68 -4.36 -0.44
N VAL A 158 -29.81 -4.95 -0.04
CA VAL A 158 -29.90 -5.91 1.06
C VAL A 158 -29.10 -7.18 0.75
N ASN A 159 -29.29 -7.76 -0.43
CA ASN A 159 -28.54 -8.94 -0.85
C ASN A 159 -27.03 -8.66 -0.91
N ASP A 160 -26.64 -7.50 -1.44
CA ASP A 160 -25.25 -7.07 -1.49
C ASP A 160 -24.66 -6.86 -0.09
N ALA A 161 -25.44 -6.34 0.87
CA ALA A 161 -25.04 -6.19 2.27
C ALA A 161 -24.77 -7.55 2.93
N VAL A 162 -25.59 -8.57 2.68
CA VAL A 162 -25.37 -9.93 3.20
C VAL A 162 -24.10 -10.56 2.62
N VAL A 163 -23.80 -10.31 1.34
CA VAL A 163 -22.54 -10.78 0.75
C VAL A 163 -21.34 -10.05 1.37
N LEU A 164 -21.43 -8.73 1.56
CA LEU A 164 -20.38 -7.94 2.21
C LEU A 164 -20.14 -8.38 3.65
N GLU A 165 -21.20 -8.69 4.41
CA GLU A 165 -21.09 -9.25 5.76
C GLU A 165 -20.22 -10.52 5.76
N LYS A 166 -20.47 -11.45 4.82
CA LYS A 166 -19.72 -12.71 4.72
C LYS A 166 -18.26 -12.46 4.36
N ASP A 167 -18.00 -11.58 3.40
CA ASP A 167 -16.64 -11.22 2.98
C ASP A 167 -15.87 -10.57 4.14
N MET A 168 -16.54 -9.68 4.88
CA MET A 168 -15.96 -9.03 6.07
C MET A 168 -15.65 -10.01 7.18
N LYS A 169 -16.55 -10.95 7.50
CA LYS A 169 -16.29 -12.00 8.50
C LYS A 169 -15.09 -12.85 8.10
N THR A 170 -15.00 -13.24 6.83
CA THR A 170 -13.85 -14.00 6.30
C THR A 170 -12.54 -13.21 6.43
N ALA A 171 -12.58 -11.91 6.15
CA ALA A 171 -11.44 -11.02 6.33
C ALA A 171 -11.04 -10.89 7.80
N ASN A 172 -12.01 -10.74 8.70
CA ASN A 172 -11.79 -10.68 10.14
C ASN A 172 -11.19 -11.96 10.70
N ASP A 173 -11.63 -13.13 10.25
CA ASP A 173 -11.05 -14.41 10.65
C ASP A 173 -9.55 -14.47 10.26
N LYS A 174 -9.20 -13.95 9.07
CA LYS A 174 -7.79 -13.85 8.63
C LYS A 174 -6.99 -12.81 9.41
N LEU A 175 -7.61 -11.69 9.80
CA LEU A 175 -6.98 -10.70 10.68
C LEU A 175 -6.68 -11.28 12.06
N ARG A 176 -7.60 -12.10 12.62
CA ARG A 176 -7.43 -12.81 13.89
C ARG A 176 -6.33 -13.87 13.80
N GLU A 177 -6.34 -14.69 12.74
CA GLU A 177 -5.28 -15.66 12.47
C GLU A 177 -3.90 -14.98 12.39
N MET A 178 -3.81 -13.84 11.70
CA MET A 178 -2.58 -13.05 11.63
C MET A 178 -2.14 -12.56 13.01
N ASN A 179 -3.07 -12.10 13.84
CA ASN A 179 -2.78 -11.65 15.20
C ASN A 179 -2.25 -12.77 16.10
N ASP A 180 -2.82 -13.97 16.00
CA ASP A 180 -2.34 -15.15 16.73
C ASP A 180 -0.90 -15.49 16.33
N LYS A 181 -0.61 -15.43 15.03
CA LYS A 181 0.74 -15.67 14.49
C LYS A 181 1.74 -14.59 14.90
N LEU A 182 1.33 -13.31 14.92
CA LEU A 182 2.13 -12.21 15.44
C LEU A 182 2.45 -12.38 16.92
N THR A 183 1.48 -12.84 17.71
CA THR A 183 1.66 -13.10 19.14
C THR A 183 2.63 -14.24 19.37
N ALA A 184 2.48 -15.36 18.66
CA ALA A 184 3.41 -16.48 18.75
C ALA A 184 4.83 -16.08 18.33
N ALA A 185 4.99 -15.36 17.22
CA ALA A 185 6.29 -14.88 16.77
C ALA A 185 6.93 -13.90 17.77
N GLY A 186 6.13 -13.02 18.37
CA GLY A 186 6.57 -12.12 19.43
C GLY A 186 7.05 -12.86 20.67
N GLN A 187 6.37 -13.94 21.07
CA GLN A 187 6.80 -14.81 22.18
C GLN A 187 8.12 -15.52 21.88
N GLU A 188 8.28 -16.06 20.66
CA GLU A 188 9.54 -16.70 20.24
C GLU A 188 10.71 -15.70 20.30
N LEU A 189 10.50 -14.48 19.78
CA LEU A 189 11.52 -13.43 19.83
C LEU A 189 11.85 -13.00 21.27
N GLY A 190 10.84 -12.91 22.15
CA GLY A 190 11.03 -12.67 23.58
C GLY A 190 11.83 -13.78 24.27
N ALA A 191 11.66 -15.03 23.81
CA ALA A 191 12.44 -16.19 24.25
C ALA A 191 13.79 -16.33 23.53
N LYS A 192 14.25 -15.30 22.80
CA LYS A 192 15.50 -15.29 22.01
C LYS A 192 15.58 -16.44 21.01
N THR A 193 14.43 -16.78 20.42
CA THR A 193 14.29 -17.80 19.37
C THR A 193 13.74 -17.12 18.11
N PHE A 194 14.34 -17.41 16.95
CA PHE A 194 13.95 -16.75 15.71
C PHE A 194 12.71 -17.45 15.13
N PRO A 195 11.66 -16.72 14.74
CA PRO A 195 10.44 -17.32 14.23
C PRO A 195 10.56 -17.73 12.76
N LYS A 196 11.20 -18.88 12.55
CA LYS A 196 11.62 -19.40 11.23
C LYS A 196 10.44 -19.65 10.29
N THR A 197 9.29 -20.05 10.82
CA THR A 197 8.09 -20.34 10.02
C THR A 197 7.25 -19.10 9.76
N PHE A 198 7.42 -18.03 10.55
CA PHE A 198 6.50 -16.90 10.53
C PHE A 198 6.53 -16.12 9.20
N ALA A 199 7.70 -15.97 8.57
CA ALA A 199 7.78 -15.34 7.24
C ALA A 199 7.01 -16.13 6.17
N GLN A 200 6.98 -17.47 6.28
CA GLN A 200 6.21 -18.32 5.38
C GLN A 200 4.71 -18.23 5.68
N ASP A 201 4.34 -18.22 6.96
CA ASP A 201 2.95 -18.04 7.40
C ASP A 201 2.37 -16.71 6.89
N LEU A 202 3.12 -15.61 7.02
CA LEU A 202 2.72 -14.28 6.49
C LEU A 202 2.57 -14.28 4.96
N SER A 203 3.40 -15.05 4.23
CA SER A 203 3.28 -15.15 2.78
C SER A 203 2.00 -15.86 2.33
N GLY A 204 1.47 -16.79 3.13
CA GLY A 204 0.23 -17.50 2.84
C GLY A 204 -1.03 -16.72 3.24
N MET A 205 -0.88 -15.68 4.07
CA MET A 205 -1.99 -14.87 4.53
C MET A 205 -2.23 -13.68 3.60
N ASN A 206 -3.35 -13.71 2.89
CA ASN A 206 -3.92 -12.53 2.24
C ASN A 206 -5.28 -12.26 2.88
N ILE A 207 -5.52 -11.01 3.31
CA ILE A 207 -6.83 -10.63 3.88
C ILE A 207 -7.75 -10.29 2.70
N PRO A 208 -8.81 -11.08 2.44
CA PRO A 208 -9.59 -11.00 1.21
C PRO A 208 -10.69 -9.92 1.28
N PHE A 209 -10.31 -8.65 1.47
CA PHE A 209 -11.25 -7.53 1.43
C PHE A 209 -10.63 -6.28 0.80
N GLU A 210 -10.93 -6.07 -0.47
CA GLU A 210 -10.38 -4.99 -1.29
C GLU A 210 -11.49 -4.22 -2.01
N ALA A 211 -11.13 -3.15 -2.74
CA ALA A 211 -12.09 -2.34 -3.49
C ALA A 211 -12.91 -3.16 -4.50
N SER A 212 -12.38 -4.28 -4.98
CA SER A 212 -13.08 -5.23 -5.85
C SER A 212 -14.28 -5.90 -5.16
N ASN A 213 -14.23 -6.11 -3.84
CA ASN A 213 -15.37 -6.60 -3.06
C ASN A 213 -16.52 -5.57 -3.03
N LEU A 214 -16.24 -4.29 -3.23
CA LEU A 214 -17.27 -3.23 -3.28
C LEU A 214 -17.80 -3.02 -4.70
N ALA A 215 -17.02 -3.37 -5.73
CA ALA A 215 -17.34 -3.12 -7.12
C ALA A 215 -18.62 -3.86 -7.55
N GLY A 216 -19.52 -3.14 -8.26
CA GLY A 216 -20.77 -3.70 -8.78
C GLY A 216 -21.88 -3.92 -7.74
N LYS A 217 -21.60 -3.70 -6.45
CA LYS A 217 -22.57 -3.75 -5.36
C LYS A 217 -23.30 -2.42 -5.19
N GLN A 218 -24.55 -2.48 -4.75
CA GLN A 218 -25.39 -1.30 -4.47
C GLN A 218 -25.04 -0.63 -3.13
N ILE A 219 -23.74 -0.41 -2.86
CA ILE A 219 -23.28 0.23 -1.62
C ILE A 219 -23.83 1.66 -1.48
N GLY A 220 -24.11 2.36 -2.58
CA GLY A 220 -24.69 3.70 -2.56
C GLY A 220 -26.12 3.77 -2.01
N SER A 221 -26.78 2.62 -1.86
CA SER A 221 -28.10 2.53 -1.21
C SER A 221 -28.01 2.23 0.29
N LEU A 222 -26.80 1.97 0.81
CA LEU A 222 -26.57 1.76 2.25
C LEU A 222 -26.51 3.11 2.99
N PRO A 223 -26.76 3.12 4.31
CA PRO A 223 -26.56 4.30 5.14
C PRO A 223 -25.18 4.96 4.95
N PRO A 224 -25.07 6.29 4.83
CA PRO A 224 -23.80 6.97 4.54
C PRO A 224 -22.65 6.65 5.52
N ASN A 225 -22.97 6.42 6.80
CA ASN A 225 -22.00 6.01 7.81
C ASN A 225 -21.40 4.63 7.52
N ILE A 226 -22.22 3.68 7.06
CA ILE A 226 -21.80 2.33 6.70
C ILE A 226 -20.93 2.37 5.45
N VAL A 227 -21.31 3.17 4.45
CA VAL A 227 -20.51 3.36 3.23
C VAL A 227 -19.14 3.93 3.57
N LYS A 228 -19.07 4.96 4.41
CA LYS A 228 -17.79 5.51 4.87
C LYS A 228 -16.95 4.45 5.57
N ARG A 229 -17.53 3.70 6.52
CA ARG A 229 -16.82 2.64 7.26
C ARG A 229 -16.34 1.51 6.34
N LEU A 230 -17.09 1.15 5.30
CA LEU A 230 -16.66 0.17 4.29
C LEU A 230 -15.39 0.64 3.57
N PHE A 231 -15.32 1.91 3.17
CA PHE A 231 -14.12 2.47 2.55
C PHE A 231 -12.95 2.55 3.53
N ASP A 232 -13.18 3.05 4.75
CA ASP A 232 -12.15 3.13 5.79
C ASP A 232 -11.59 1.73 6.11
N TYR A 233 -12.45 0.72 6.24
CA TYR A 233 -12.07 -0.68 6.44
C TYR A 233 -11.28 -1.26 5.25
N THR A 234 -11.72 -0.99 4.02
CA THR A 234 -11.00 -1.43 2.80
C THR A 234 -9.59 -0.87 2.73
N GLN A 235 -9.43 0.42 3.06
CA GLN A 235 -8.14 1.07 3.10
C GLN A 235 -7.25 0.46 4.19
N ALA A 236 -7.80 0.26 5.39
CA ALA A 236 -7.07 -0.33 6.51
C ALA A 236 -6.60 -1.77 6.21
N VAL A 237 -7.45 -2.61 5.59
CA VAL A 237 -7.06 -3.97 5.15
C VAL A 237 -5.92 -3.92 4.13
N THR A 238 -5.98 -2.97 3.18
CA THR A 238 -4.92 -2.77 2.19
C THR A 238 -3.59 -2.42 2.86
N ASP A 239 -3.62 -1.53 3.85
CA ASP A 239 -2.42 -1.11 4.57
C ASP A 239 -1.88 -2.22 5.48
N VAL A 240 -2.75 -3.04 6.09
CA VAL A 240 -2.34 -4.26 6.80
C VAL A 240 -1.62 -5.23 5.85
N ASN A 241 -2.16 -5.48 4.65
CA ASN A 241 -1.50 -6.36 3.67
C ASN A 241 -0.11 -5.82 3.27
N LYS A 242 0.06 -4.50 3.06
CA LYS A 242 1.37 -3.89 2.79
C LYS A 242 2.34 -4.03 3.96
N THR A 243 1.90 -3.72 5.18
CA THR A 243 2.74 -3.81 6.38
C THR A 243 3.15 -5.26 6.65
N LYS A 244 2.24 -6.21 6.45
CA LYS A 244 2.50 -7.65 6.50
C LYS A 244 3.61 -8.06 5.51
N ASP A 245 3.57 -7.57 4.27
CA ASP A 245 4.61 -7.85 3.27
C ASP A 245 5.96 -7.22 3.63
N SER A 246 5.95 -6.00 4.18
CA SER A 246 7.16 -5.35 4.73
C SER A 246 7.78 -6.16 5.87
N LEU A 247 6.96 -6.60 6.82
CA LEU A 247 7.38 -7.43 7.95
C LEU A 247 7.95 -8.78 7.47
N ARG A 248 7.29 -9.42 6.49
CA ARG A 248 7.79 -10.64 5.86
C ARG A 248 9.19 -10.43 5.26
N ASN A 249 9.39 -9.34 4.51
CA ASN A 249 10.68 -9.04 3.90
C ASN A 249 11.75 -8.79 4.97
N LEU A 250 11.40 -8.08 6.04
CA LEU A 250 12.29 -7.86 7.18
C LEU A 250 12.68 -9.18 7.85
N LEU A 251 11.73 -10.08 8.10
CA LEU A 251 12.00 -11.40 8.67
C LEU A 251 12.98 -12.21 7.80
N GLY A 252 12.79 -12.18 6.48
CA GLY A 252 13.67 -12.90 5.55
C GLY A 252 15.13 -12.46 5.61
N MET A 253 15.39 -11.16 5.82
CA MET A 253 16.75 -10.62 5.94
C MET A 253 17.29 -10.63 7.38
N ALA A 254 16.42 -10.70 8.39
CA ALA A 254 16.78 -10.58 9.79
C ALA A 254 17.31 -11.88 10.42
N GLN A 255 16.97 -13.06 9.88
CA GLN A 255 17.27 -14.33 10.53
C GLN A 255 18.75 -14.50 10.93
N ALA A 256 19.67 -14.43 9.97
CA ALA A 256 21.08 -14.66 10.24
C ALA A 256 21.71 -13.59 11.16
N PRO A 257 21.46 -12.27 10.96
CA PRO A 257 21.92 -11.25 11.90
C PRO A 257 21.39 -11.42 13.33
N VAL A 258 20.12 -11.75 13.49
CA VAL A 258 19.49 -11.91 14.82
C VAL A 258 20.03 -13.15 15.52
N GLU A 259 20.10 -14.30 14.85
CA GLU A 259 20.68 -15.52 15.41
C GLU A 259 22.16 -15.32 15.77
N LYS A 260 22.90 -14.54 14.96
CA LYS A 260 24.28 -14.14 15.29
C LYS A 260 24.32 -13.30 16.56
N SER A 261 23.46 -12.28 16.68
CA SER A 261 23.38 -11.41 17.86
C SER A 261 23.19 -12.18 19.16
N TRP A 262 22.25 -13.13 19.20
CA TRP A 262 21.97 -13.87 20.44
C TRP A 262 23.08 -14.86 20.80
N LYS A 263 23.82 -15.38 19.81
CA LYS A 263 25.03 -16.16 20.06
C LYS A 263 26.11 -15.28 20.67
N GLU A 264 26.31 -14.08 20.10
CA GLU A 264 27.30 -13.11 20.58
C GLU A 264 26.93 -12.51 21.94
N GLU A 265 25.65 -12.44 22.30
CA GLU A 265 25.23 -12.04 23.64
C GLU A 265 25.68 -13.06 24.70
N LYS A 266 25.65 -14.36 24.38
CA LYS A 266 26.11 -15.43 25.29
C LYS A 266 27.63 -15.60 25.26
N GLU A 267 28.21 -15.47 24.08
CA GLU A 267 29.63 -15.63 23.80
C GLU A 267 30.12 -14.38 23.08
N PRO A 268 30.43 -13.29 23.81
CA PRO A 268 30.85 -12.04 23.20
C PRO A 268 32.11 -12.26 22.37
N VAL A 269 32.09 -11.75 21.14
CA VAL A 269 33.24 -11.78 20.23
C VAL A 269 33.59 -10.38 19.79
N VAL A 270 34.89 -10.13 19.64
CA VAL A 270 35.40 -8.88 19.11
C VAL A 270 35.23 -8.89 17.59
N ASN A 271 34.16 -8.23 17.12
CA ASN A 271 33.86 -8.08 15.69
C ASN A 271 34.53 -6.85 15.05
N PHE A 272 34.98 -5.89 15.86
CA PHE A 272 35.49 -4.61 15.37
C PHE A 272 36.76 -4.19 16.09
N GLY A 273 37.56 -3.41 15.38
CA GLY A 273 38.68 -2.67 15.93
C GLY A 273 38.62 -1.21 15.51
N VAL A 274 39.37 -0.36 16.21
CA VAL A 274 39.71 0.99 15.77
C VAL A 274 41.14 0.97 15.23
N VAL A 275 41.34 1.51 14.03
CA VAL A 275 42.67 1.85 13.53
C VAL A 275 42.83 3.35 13.49
N PHE A 276 44.03 3.84 13.77
CA PHE A 276 44.34 5.27 13.72
C PHE A 276 45.18 5.56 12.48
N ARG A 277 44.88 6.67 11.81
CA ARG A 277 45.69 7.17 10.70
C ARG A 277 45.95 8.66 10.85
N LYS A 278 47.10 9.13 10.37
CA LYS A 278 47.37 10.56 10.20
C LYS A 278 46.75 11.07 8.91
N ASP A 279 46.15 12.25 9.00
CA ASP A 279 45.64 13.03 7.87
C ASP A 279 46.17 14.47 8.03
N GLY A 280 47.35 14.72 7.45
CA GLY A 280 48.16 15.89 7.77
C GLY A 280 48.58 15.90 9.25
N GLU A 281 48.28 16.99 9.95
CA GLU A 281 48.53 17.14 11.40
C GLU A 281 47.44 16.49 12.28
N LYS A 282 46.33 16.04 11.69
CA LYS A 282 45.20 15.48 12.44
C LYS A 282 45.29 13.95 12.50
N THR A 283 44.75 13.37 13.56
CA THR A 283 44.59 11.92 13.69
C THR A 283 43.13 11.56 13.50
N LEU A 284 42.86 10.58 12.65
CA LEU A 284 41.52 10.03 12.43
C LEU A 284 41.46 8.61 12.97
N ALA A 285 40.38 8.30 13.68
CA ALA A 285 40.01 6.96 14.09
C ALA A 285 39.03 6.35 13.08
N GLU A 286 39.29 5.12 12.64
CA GLU A 286 38.43 4.38 11.74
C GLU A 286 37.93 3.11 12.44
N LEU A 287 36.61 2.96 12.50
CA LEU A 287 35.98 1.70 12.87
C LEU A 287 36.15 0.70 11.72
N VAL A 288 36.78 -0.44 11.98
CA VAL A 288 37.06 -1.47 10.97
C VAL A 288 36.52 -2.83 11.40
N PRO A 289 35.83 -3.58 10.51
CA PRO A 289 35.44 -4.94 10.80
C PRO A 289 36.66 -5.86 10.89
N VAL A 290 36.68 -6.71 11.92
CA VAL A 290 37.64 -7.80 12.07
C VAL A 290 37.12 -8.98 11.24
N LYS A 291 37.92 -9.46 10.29
CA LYS A 291 37.58 -10.54 9.36
C LYS A 291 37.35 -11.87 10.09
N GLU A 292 38.16 -12.12 11.11
CA GLU A 292 38.14 -13.32 11.94
C GLU A 292 37.85 -12.90 13.39
N PRO A 293 36.56 -12.74 13.78
CA PRO A 293 36.19 -12.38 15.14
C PRO A 293 36.72 -13.40 16.15
N PHE A 294 37.13 -12.93 17.32
CA PHE A 294 37.71 -13.77 18.37
C PHE A 294 36.95 -13.59 19.70
N PRO A 295 36.93 -14.63 20.56
CA PRO A 295 36.19 -14.57 21.82
C PRO A 295 36.74 -13.51 22.77
N PHE A 296 35.83 -12.71 23.33
CA PHE A 296 36.13 -11.75 24.38
C PHE A 296 36.44 -12.49 25.70
N GLY A 297 37.39 -11.96 26.48
CA GLY A 297 37.83 -12.57 27.74
C GLY A 297 38.78 -13.76 27.63
N LYS A 298 39.24 -14.13 26.43
CA LYS A 298 40.33 -15.12 26.21
C LYS A 298 41.60 -14.43 25.70
N ASP A 299 42.64 -15.20 25.38
CA ASP A 299 43.86 -14.66 24.78
C ASP A 299 43.56 -13.97 23.44
N TRP A 300 44.02 -12.72 23.33
CA TRP A 300 43.77 -11.91 22.14
C TRP A 300 44.87 -12.12 21.09
N PRO A 301 44.51 -12.24 19.80
CA PRO A 301 45.49 -12.37 18.73
C PRO A 301 46.51 -11.22 18.71
N GLU A 302 47.76 -11.52 18.38
CA GLU A 302 48.80 -10.50 18.20
C GLU A 302 48.59 -9.71 16.90
N LYS A 303 48.01 -10.36 15.88
CA LYS A 303 47.69 -9.75 14.59
C LYS A 303 46.25 -10.06 14.22
N LEU A 304 45.61 -9.10 13.58
CA LEU A 304 44.20 -9.16 13.19
C LEU A 304 44.09 -8.80 11.72
N LYS A 305 43.29 -9.55 10.98
CA LYS A 305 42.89 -9.17 9.62
C LYS A 305 41.69 -8.25 9.72
N VAL A 306 41.83 -7.01 9.29
CA VAL A 306 40.76 -6.01 9.27
C VAL A 306 40.42 -5.62 7.85
N THR A 307 39.15 -5.27 7.63
CA THR A 307 38.70 -4.74 6.33
C THR A 307 38.64 -3.21 6.42
N ARG A 308 39.43 -2.52 5.59
CA ARG A 308 39.45 -1.06 5.52
C ARG A 308 38.80 -0.57 4.23
N LEU A 309 38.22 0.61 4.27
CA LEU A 309 37.71 1.29 3.10
C LEU A 309 38.72 2.33 2.63
N GLU A 310 39.44 2.05 1.55
CA GLU A 310 40.42 2.96 0.98
C GLU A 310 39.79 3.77 -0.15
N ARG A 311 39.88 5.10 -0.05
CA ARG A 311 39.45 5.99 -1.13
C ARG A 311 40.51 6.02 -2.21
N THR A 312 40.13 5.58 -3.41
CA THR A 312 40.91 5.69 -4.64
C THR A 312 40.29 6.76 -5.54
N GLN A 313 41.01 7.18 -6.59
CA GLN A 313 40.47 8.11 -7.59
C GLN A 313 39.24 7.55 -8.32
N GLN A 314 39.01 6.22 -8.30
CA GLN A 314 37.84 5.55 -8.87
C GLN A 314 36.72 5.26 -7.84
N GLY A 315 36.84 5.75 -6.61
CA GLY A 315 35.88 5.53 -5.53
C GLY A 315 36.45 4.77 -4.34
N ALA A 316 35.57 4.39 -3.41
CA ALA A 316 35.96 3.69 -2.18
C ALA A 316 36.02 2.16 -2.40
N LYS A 317 37.13 1.51 -2.05
CA LYS A 317 37.32 0.06 -2.19
C LYS A 317 37.65 -0.58 -0.86
N SER A 318 37.04 -1.73 -0.58
CA SER A 318 37.38 -2.55 0.59
C SER A 318 38.70 -3.29 0.37
N VAL A 319 39.64 -3.12 1.30
CA VAL A 319 40.97 -3.74 1.29
C VAL A 319 41.19 -4.47 2.61
N GLU A 320 41.61 -5.73 2.53
CA GLU A 320 41.98 -6.53 3.70
C GLU A 320 43.42 -6.23 4.08
N LYS A 321 43.66 -5.92 5.35
CA LYS A 321 44.99 -5.68 5.90
C LYS A 321 45.19 -6.47 7.17
N GLU A 322 46.33 -7.13 7.27
CA GLU A 322 46.80 -7.70 8.53
C GLU A 322 47.51 -6.59 9.32
N VAL A 323 47.04 -6.35 10.53
CA VAL A 323 47.50 -5.27 11.42
C VAL A 323 47.83 -5.83 12.79
N ALA A 324 48.92 -5.33 13.36
CA ALA A 324 49.31 -5.72 14.71
C ALA A 324 48.34 -5.10 15.73
N ARG A 325 48.00 -5.88 16.75
CA ARG A 325 47.24 -5.39 17.89
C ARG A 325 48.09 -4.40 18.69
N TRP A 326 47.51 -3.24 18.99
CA TRP A 326 48.14 -2.30 19.90
C TRP A 326 48.18 -2.88 21.32
N THR A 327 49.36 -2.82 21.95
CA THR A 327 49.58 -3.28 23.33
C THR A 327 50.08 -2.17 24.24
N LYS A 328 50.92 -1.28 23.73
CA LYS A 328 51.48 -0.10 24.42
C LYS A 328 52.13 0.84 23.41
N GLY A 329 52.34 2.11 23.79
CA GLY A 329 53.07 3.10 22.99
C GLY A 329 52.18 3.95 22.08
N ASP A 330 52.79 4.61 21.09
CA ASP A 330 52.10 5.52 20.17
C ASP A 330 51.19 4.78 19.18
N LEU A 331 49.95 5.25 19.04
CA LEU A 331 48.92 4.73 18.12
C LEU A 331 49.08 5.27 16.69
N THR A 332 49.91 6.29 16.50
CA THR A 332 50.04 7.04 15.23
C THR A 332 51.42 6.89 14.57
N GLY A 333 52.15 5.84 14.95
CA GLY A 333 53.43 5.45 14.37
C GLY A 333 53.35 5.08 12.88
N SER A 334 54.48 4.69 12.29
CA SER A 334 54.56 4.28 10.88
C SER A 334 53.73 3.03 10.57
N ASP A 335 53.58 2.15 11.54
CA ASP A 335 52.85 0.89 11.39
C ASP A 335 51.38 1.06 11.81
N LEU A 336 50.48 0.53 10.99
CA LEU A 336 49.06 0.54 11.27
C LEU A 336 48.75 -0.43 12.41
N LEU A 337 48.28 0.11 13.53
CA LEU A 337 47.89 -0.65 14.71
C LEU A 337 46.37 -0.68 14.86
N VAL A 338 45.85 -1.78 15.41
CA VAL A 338 44.42 -1.94 15.70
C VAL A 338 44.19 -2.09 17.19
N LEU A 339 43.17 -1.37 17.69
CA LEU A 339 42.65 -1.50 19.03
C LEU A 339 41.31 -2.23 18.98
N PRO A 340 41.23 -3.49 19.46
CA PRO A 340 39.96 -4.20 19.62
C PRO A 340 38.92 -3.36 20.37
N ILE A 341 37.68 -3.38 19.90
CA ILE A 341 36.58 -2.70 20.58
C ILE A 341 35.84 -3.68 21.48
N ASP A 342 35.46 -3.20 22.66
CA ASP A 342 34.63 -3.94 23.60
C ASP A 342 33.26 -4.30 22.97
N PRO A 343 32.92 -5.59 22.80
CA PRO A 343 31.71 -6.02 22.07
C PRO A 343 30.38 -5.37 22.51
N PRO A 344 30.10 -5.18 23.83
CA PRO A 344 28.89 -4.50 24.29
C PRO A 344 28.72 -3.09 23.73
N THR A 345 29.82 -2.37 23.46
CA THR A 345 29.76 -0.98 22.94
C THR A 345 29.36 -0.90 21.47
N VAL A 346 29.52 -2.00 20.71
CA VAL A 346 29.17 -2.09 19.29
C VAL A 346 27.90 -2.91 19.02
N ALA A 347 27.36 -3.60 20.05
CA ALA A 347 26.15 -4.40 19.95
C ALA A 347 24.94 -3.58 19.44
N ALA A 348 24.81 -2.34 19.94
CA ALA A 348 23.76 -1.40 19.55
C ALA A 348 23.80 -0.95 18.08
N PHE A 349 24.89 -1.22 17.34
CA PHE A 349 25.10 -0.76 15.95
C PHE A 349 25.01 -1.87 14.91
N THR A 350 24.77 -3.13 15.31
CA THR A 350 24.83 -4.27 14.39
C THR A 350 23.49 -4.98 14.24
N SER A 351 23.06 -5.70 15.27
CA SER A 351 21.96 -6.68 15.14
C SER A 351 20.81 -6.41 16.12
N GLU A 352 21.06 -5.74 17.24
CA GLU A 352 20.01 -5.36 18.21
C GLU A 352 19.01 -4.36 17.64
N GLN A 353 19.44 -3.49 16.71
CA GLN A 353 18.54 -2.59 15.98
C GLN A 353 17.56 -3.39 15.11
N ILE A 354 18.00 -4.50 14.51
CA ILE A 354 17.15 -5.36 13.68
C ILE A 354 16.12 -6.06 14.58
N ILE A 355 16.53 -6.55 15.75
CA ILE A 355 15.61 -7.15 16.73
C ILE A 355 14.58 -6.12 17.19
N SER A 356 15.03 -4.92 17.56
CA SER A 356 14.16 -3.84 18.04
C SER A 356 13.19 -3.39 16.96
N ARG A 357 13.66 -3.27 15.71
CA ARG A 357 12.81 -2.95 14.57
C ARG A 357 11.78 -4.05 14.31
N LEU A 358 12.20 -5.32 14.35
CA LEU A 358 11.29 -6.44 14.16
C LEU A 358 10.20 -6.49 15.24
N ALA A 359 10.60 -6.33 16.51
CA ALA A 359 9.70 -6.24 17.65
C ALA A 359 8.70 -5.08 17.50
N LYS A 360 9.19 -3.92 17.06
CA LYS A 360 8.35 -2.75 16.79
C LYS A 360 7.34 -3.01 15.67
N GLU A 361 7.78 -3.49 14.51
CA GLU A 361 6.89 -3.73 13.35
C GLU A 361 5.78 -4.74 13.68
N MET A 362 6.09 -5.81 14.45
CA MET A 362 5.03 -6.72 14.90
C MET A 362 4.08 -6.07 15.90
N ARG A 363 4.60 -5.24 16.83
CA ARG A 363 3.75 -4.51 17.78
C ARG A 363 2.85 -3.51 17.07
N ASP A 364 3.39 -2.72 16.15
CA ASP A 364 2.63 -1.73 15.37
C ASP A 364 1.52 -2.42 14.59
N LEU A 365 1.81 -3.58 13.96
CA LEU A 365 0.80 -4.37 13.28
C LEU A 365 -0.28 -4.89 14.23
N ARG A 366 0.10 -5.40 15.41
CA ARG A 366 -0.88 -5.82 16.43
C ARG A 366 -1.76 -4.67 16.91
N ILE A 367 -1.20 -3.48 17.11
CA ILE A 367 -1.97 -2.28 17.47
C ILE A 367 -2.99 -1.94 16.38
N ILE A 368 -2.65 -2.07 15.10
CA ILE A 368 -3.61 -1.86 14.00
C ILE A 368 -4.75 -2.90 14.09
N LEU A 369 -4.44 -4.16 14.39
CA LEU A 369 -5.41 -5.25 14.44
C LEU A 369 -6.33 -5.19 15.67
N GLU A 370 -5.75 -5.06 16.86
CA GLU A 370 -6.44 -5.16 18.16
C GLU A 370 -6.87 -3.80 18.72
N GLY A 371 -6.20 -2.72 18.29
CA GLY A 371 -6.32 -1.38 18.87
C GLY A 371 -5.20 -1.14 19.89
N ASN A 372 -4.96 0.14 20.20
CA ASN A 372 -3.97 0.49 21.23
C ASN A 372 -4.65 0.50 22.61
N THR A 373 -4.34 -0.46 23.46
CA THR A 373 -4.86 -0.51 24.84
C THR A 373 -4.19 0.50 25.77
N GLU A 374 -3.02 1.04 25.38
CA GLU A 374 -2.26 2.02 26.17
C GLU A 374 -2.76 3.46 25.93
N ASP A 375 -3.47 3.69 24.83
CA ASP A 375 -4.06 4.99 24.50
C ASP A 375 -5.59 4.88 24.45
N PRO A 376 -6.32 5.35 25.47
CA PRO A 376 -7.78 5.29 25.50
C PRO A 376 -8.44 6.17 24.43
N THR A 377 -7.68 7.03 23.75
CA THR A 377 -8.16 7.84 22.62
C THR A 377 -7.96 7.16 21.27
N ALA A 378 -7.11 6.13 21.21
CA ALA A 378 -7.00 5.28 20.04
C ALA A 378 -8.30 4.47 19.91
N GLY A 379 -9.00 4.68 18.81
CA GLY A 379 -10.23 3.96 18.51
C GLY A 379 -10.05 2.43 18.50
N PRO A 380 -11.15 1.68 18.32
CA PRO A 380 -11.08 0.22 18.27
C PRO A 380 -10.16 -0.25 17.14
N GLY A 381 -9.47 -1.39 17.35
CA GLY A 381 -8.67 -2.04 16.30
C GLY A 381 -9.48 -2.52 15.11
N LEU A 382 -8.79 -2.80 14.01
CA LEU A 382 -9.40 -3.18 12.74
C LEU A 382 -10.31 -4.41 12.84
N VAL A 383 -9.93 -5.40 13.67
CA VAL A 383 -10.76 -6.60 13.89
C VAL A 383 -12.13 -6.19 14.46
N LYS A 384 -12.16 -5.36 15.49
CA LYS A 384 -13.40 -4.92 16.11
C LYS A 384 -14.21 -4.01 15.17
N GLN A 385 -13.54 -3.10 14.46
CA GLN A 385 -14.21 -2.29 13.44
C GLN A 385 -14.88 -3.15 12.37
N GLY A 386 -14.20 -4.22 11.94
CA GLY A 386 -14.73 -5.18 10.98
C GLY A 386 -15.95 -5.93 11.52
N ASP A 387 -15.93 -6.34 12.79
CA ASP A 387 -17.04 -7.07 13.41
C ASP A 387 -18.25 -6.16 13.57
N ASP A 388 -18.04 -4.94 14.04
CA ASP A 388 -19.09 -3.94 14.23
C ASP A 388 -19.77 -3.61 12.89
N LEU A 389 -18.98 -3.43 11.83
CA LEU A 389 -19.51 -3.15 10.49
C LEU A 389 -20.19 -4.38 9.87
N ALA A 390 -19.67 -5.60 10.06
CA ALA A 390 -20.36 -6.83 9.65
C ALA A 390 -21.72 -6.97 10.36
N ASN A 391 -21.78 -6.64 11.65
CA ASN A 391 -23.03 -6.65 12.41
C ASN A 391 -24.04 -5.59 11.92
N GLU A 392 -23.57 -4.42 11.50
CA GLU A 392 -24.44 -3.39 10.90
C GLU A 392 -24.99 -3.84 9.54
N LEU A 393 -24.16 -4.46 8.70
CA LEU A 393 -24.60 -5.06 7.43
C LEU A 393 -25.61 -6.19 7.65
N HIS A 394 -25.39 -7.02 8.68
CA HIS A 394 -26.31 -8.07 9.07
C HIS A 394 -27.70 -7.53 9.44
N LYS A 395 -27.75 -6.44 10.22
CA LYS A 395 -29.01 -5.77 10.59
C LYS A 395 -29.78 -5.27 9.37
N ILE A 396 -29.08 -4.74 8.36
CA ILE A 396 -29.70 -4.36 7.09
C ILE A 396 -30.29 -5.59 6.40
N GLY A 397 -29.53 -6.68 6.36
CA GLY A 397 -29.98 -7.97 5.84
C GLY A 397 -31.27 -8.50 6.49
N LEU A 398 -31.40 -8.32 7.81
CA LEU A 398 -32.57 -8.73 8.58
C LEU A 398 -33.79 -7.81 8.37
N SER A 399 -33.57 -6.50 8.25
CA SER A 399 -34.65 -5.49 8.14
C SER A 399 -35.48 -5.56 6.85
N ALA A 400 -35.05 -6.38 5.89
CA ALA A 400 -35.69 -6.55 4.59
C ALA A 400 -36.34 -7.93 4.38
N ARG A 401 -36.32 -8.78 5.42
CA ARG A 401 -37.13 -9.99 5.53
C ARG A 401 -38.34 -9.68 6.41
#